data_AF-A0A2T2UBF5-F1
#
_entry.id   AF-A0A2T2UBF5-F1
#
_cell.length_a   1.000
_cell.length_b   1.000
_cell.length_c   1.000
_cell.angle_alpha   90.00
_cell.angle_beta   90.00
_cell.angle_gamma   90.00
#
_symmetry.space_group_name_H-M   'P 1'
#
loop_
_entity.id
_entity.type
_entity.pdbx_description
1 polymer ?
#
loop_
_entity_poly.entity_id
_entity_poly.type
_entity_poly.pdbx_seq_one_letter_code
_entity_poly.pdbx_strand_id
1 'polypeptide(L)'
;PVIGIAENMSMHICSQCGHAEPIFGEEGGARMASEHDVRLLGQLPIERNIRIQADGGEPTVIADPDSRTAITYREVARRAAAGLTVKDALPRGFPNIRFADD
;
A
#
# COMPACT_ATOMS: atom_id res chain seq x y z
N PRO A 1 -3.28 7.49 12.29
CA PRO A 1 -2.04 7.83 11.57
C PRO A 1 -2.16 7.46 10.09
N VAL A 2 -1.75 8.33 9.17
CA VAL A 2 -1.54 7.92 7.77
C VAL A 2 -0.16 7.25 7.70
N ILE A 3 -0.11 6.00 7.23
CA ILE A 3 1.14 5.20 7.14
C ILE A 3 1.81 5.28 5.76
N GLY A 4 1.05 5.71 4.76
CA GLY A 4 1.46 5.84 3.36
C GLY A 4 0.29 5.65 2.40
N ILE A 5 0.58 5.67 1.11
CA ILE A 5 -0.36 5.54 0.00
C ILE A 5 -0.09 4.23 -0.73
N ALA A 6 -1.12 3.44 -0.99
CA ALA A 6 -1.07 2.34 -1.95
C ALA A 6 -1.90 2.76 -3.17
N GLU A 7 -1.27 2.77 -4.35
CA GLU A 7 -1.93 3.14 -5.59
C GLU A 7 -2.53 1.90 -6.24
N ASN A 8 -3.85 1.87 -6.38
CA ASN A 8 -4.56 0.76 -7.01
C ASN A 8 -4.71 1.02 -8.52
N MET A 9 -4.76 -0.06 -9.32
CA MET A 9 -4.96 -0.01 -10.77
C MET A 9 -3.94 0.89 -11.50
N SER A 10 -2.68 0.86 -11.07
CA SER A 10 -1.63 1.76 -11.56
C SER A 10 -1.08 1.40 -12.94
N MET A 11 -1.22 0.15 -13.35
CA MET A 11 -0.59 -0.39 -14.56
C MET A 11 -1.41 -1.56 -15.09
N HIS A 12 -1.80 -1.52 -16.35
CA HIS A 12 -2.40 -2.65 -17.05
C HIS A 12 -1.32 -3.46 -17.76
N ILE A 13 -1.33 -4.78 -17.57
CA ILE A 13 -0.46 -5.69 -18.32
C ILE A 13 -1.34 -6.48 -19.29
N CYS A 14 -1.14 -6.29 -20.59
CA CYS A 14 -1.89 -6.96 -21.63
C CYS A 14 -1.62 -8.48 -21.57
N SER A 15 -2.66 -9.28 -21.42
CA SER A 15 -2.57 -10.74 -21.33
C SER A 15 -2.22 -11.42 -22.67
N GLN A 16 -2.19 -10.68 -23.78
CA GLN A 16 -1.86 -11.20 -25.10
C GLN A 16 -0.41 -10.94 -25.49
N CYS A 17 0.15 -9.78 -25.16
CA CYS A 17 1.50 -9.37 -25.59
C CYS A 17 2.45 -8.99 -24.45
N GLY A 18 1.97 -8.90 -23.21
CA GLY A 18 2.77 -8.49 -22.05
C GLY A 18 3.10 -6.99 -21.99
N HIS A 19 2.57 -6.19 -22.92
CA HIS A 19 2.71 -4.72 -22.88
C HIS A 19 2.14 -4.18 -21.56
N ALA A 20 2.89 -3.30 -20.92
CA ALA A 20 2.50 -2.63 -19.69
C ALA A 20 2.18 -1.17 -20.01
N GLU A 21 0.98 -0.71 -19.67
CA GLU A 21 0.56 0.66 -19.88
C GLU A 21 -0.29 1.24 -18.73
N PRO A 22 -0.11 2.53 -18.39
CA PRO A 22 -0.84 3.24 -17.34
C PRO A 22 -2.19 3.81 -17.85
N ILE A 23 -3.19 2.97 -18.07
CA ILE A 23 -4.44 3.38 -18.74
C ILE A 23 -5.26 4.48 -18.02
N PHE A 24 -4.98 4.76 -16.73
CA PHE A 24 -5.64 5.79 -15.93
C PHE A 24 -4.71 6.97 -15.60
N GLY A 25 -3.55 7.07 -16.25
CA GLY A 25 -2.51 8.06 -15.97
C GLY A 25 -1.41 7.51 -15.07
N GLU A 26 -0.36 8.30 -14.91
CA GLU A 26 0.84 7.95 -14.14
C GLU A 26 1.07 8.91 -12.97
N GLU A 27 1.91 8.47 -12.03
CA GLU A 27 2.46 9.29 -10.94
C GLU A 27 1.46 9.89 -9.94
N GLY A 28 0.16 9.59 -10.03
CA GLY A 28 -0.86 10.12 -9.13
C GLY A 28 -0.58 9.79 -7.66
N GLY A 29 -0.28 8.52 -7.37
CA GLY A 29 0.09 8.07 -6.03
C GLY A 29 1.40 8.68 -5.53
N ALA A 30 2.41 8.80 -6.39
CA ALA A 30 3.71 9.38 -6.04
C ALA A 30 3.60 10.87 -5.71
N ARG A 31 2.87 11.63 -6.53
CA ARG A 31 2.61 13.05 -6.31
C ARG A 31 1.85 13.28 -5.01
N MET A 32 0.77 12.54 -4.77
CA MET A 32 -0.01 12.65 -3.53
C MET A 32 0.83 12.29 -2.30
N ALA A 33 1.71 11.29 -2.42
CA ALA A 33 2.62 10.92 -1.34
C ALA A 33 3.57 12.08 -0.99
N SER A 34 4.14 12.73 -2.01
CA SER A 34 4.99 13.91 -1.84
C SER A 34 4.23 15.11 -1.27
N GLU A 35 3.02 15.40 -1.77
CA GLU A 35 2.21 16.55 -1.32
C GLU A 35 1.83 16.47 0.17
N HIS A 36 1.69 15.25 0.69
CA HIS A 36 1.27 15.01 2.06
C HIS A 36 2.41 14.56 2.99
N ASP A 37 3.67 14.56 2.51
CA ASP A 37 4.84 14.07 3.25
C ASP A 37 4.62 12.66 3.84
N VAL A 38 4.07 11.77 3.01
CA VAL A 38 3.85 10.36 3.33
C VAL A 38 4.55 9.47 2.32
N ARG A 39 4.72 8.19 2.65
CA ARG A 39 5.40 7.23 1.77
C ARG A 39 4.44 6.66 0.72
N LEU A 40 4.91 6.48 -0.50
CA LEU A 40 4.29 5.56 -1.44
C LEU A 40 4.65 4.12 -1.03
N LEU A 41 3.67 3.36 -0.58
CA LEU A 41 3.81 1.97 -0.14
C LEU A 41 3.97 1.03 -1.34
N GLY A 42 3.30 1.32 -2.45
CA GLY A 42 3.48 0.60 -3.71
C GLY A 42 2.33 0.85 -4.67
N GLN A 43 2.46 0.24 -5.84
CA GLN A 43 1.56 0.41 -6.98
C GLN A 43 1.08 -0.98 -7.41
N LEU A 44 -0.23 -1.17 -7.46
CA LEU A 44 -0.88 -2.46 -7.72
C LEU A 44 -1.44 -2.48 -9.15
N PRO A 45 -1.16 -3.54 -9.91
CA PRO A 45 -1.58 -3.61 -11.31
C PRO A 45 -3.09 -3.85 -11.43
N ILE A 46 -3.64 -3.52 -12.61
CA ILE A 46 -4.97 -3.97 -13.02
C ILE A 46 -4.84 -5.29 -13.78
N GLU A 47 -5.11 -6.38 -13.08
CA GLU A 47 -5.06 -7.74 -13.61
C GLU A 47 -6.40 -8.46 -13.43
N ARG A 48 -6.82 -9.18 -14.47
CA ARG A 48 -8.08 -9.93 -14.48
C ARG A 48 -8.14 -10.96 -13.36
N ASN A 49 -7.01 -11.63 -13.10
CA ASN A 49 -6.93 -12.71 -12.13
C ASN A 49 -7.18 -12.19 -10.71
N ILE A 50 -6.74 -10.98 -10.36
CA ILE A 50 -7.03 -10.35 -9.06
C ILE A 50 -8.52 -10.34 -8.79
N ARG A 51 -9.31 -9.83 -9.74
CA ARG A 51 -10.77 -9.76 -9.62
C ARG A 51 -11.39 -11.15 -9.52
N ILE A 52 -11.04 -12.07 -10.42
CA ILE A 52 -11.63 -13.43 -10.45
C ILE A 52 -11.37 -14.16 -9.12
N GLN A 53 -10.13 -14.10 -8.64
CA GLN A 53 -9.68 -14.74 -7.40
C GLN A 53 -10.35 -14.11 -6.18
N ALA A 54 -10.37 -12.78 -6.08
CA ALA A 54 -11.01 -12.07 -4.98
C ALA A 54 -12.54 -12.31 -4.95
N ASP A 55 -13.23 -12.20 -6.10
CA ASP A 55 -14.67 -12.47 -6.21
C ASP A 55 -15.00 -13.94 -5.89
N GLY A 56 -14.09 -14.85 -6.19
CA GLY A 56 -14.19 -16.28 -5.87
C GLY A 56 -13.92 -16.63 -4.41
N GLY A 57 -13.58 -15.65 -3.56
CA GLY A 57 -13.28 -15.87 -2.14
C GLY A 57 -11.87 -16.41 -1.87
N GLU A 58 -11.00 -16.48 -2.88
CA GLU A 58 -9.62 -16.94 -2.76
C GLU A 58 -8.67 -15.86 -3.33
N PRO A 59 -8.31 -14.82 -2.55
CA PRO A 59 -7.51 -13.69 -3.03
C PRO A 59 -6.17 -14.12 -3.64
N THR A 60 -5.62 -13.32 -4.55
CA THR A 60 -4.38 -13.63 -5.30
C THR A 60 -3.20 -14.08 -4.43
N VAL A 61 -3.03 -13.48 -3.25
CA VAL A 61 -1.96 -13.85 -2.32
C VAL A 61 -2.06 -15.29 -1.78
N ILE A 62 -3.24 -15.91 -1.89
CA ILE A 62 -3.56 -17.31 -1.56
C ILE A 62 -3.57 -18.15 -2.85
N ALA A 63 -4.36 -17.75 -3.85
CA ALA A 63 -4.60 -18.52 -5.06
C ALA A 63 -3.36 -18.66 -5.97
N ASP A 64 -2.48 -17.65 -5.98
CA ASP A 64 -1.26 -17.64 -6.77
C ASP A 64 -0.12 -16.96 -5.98
N PRO A 65 0.43 -17.65 -4.96
CA PRO A 65 1.31 -17.05 -3.97
C PRO A 65 2.66 -16.63 -4.55
N ASP A 66 3.09 -17.20 -5.68
CA ASP A 66 4.39 -16.90 -6.29
C ASP A 66 4.27 -15.91 -7.46
N SER A 67 3.05 -15.48 -7.82
CA SER A 67 2.84 -14.43 -8.81
C SER A 67 3.52 -13.13 -8.43
N ARG A 68 3.92 -12.37 -9.46
CA ARG A 68 4.40 -10.99 -9.31
C ARG A 68 3.40 -10.14 -8.52
N THR A 69 2.11 -10.33 -8.75
CA THR A 69 1.03 -9.63 -8.06
C THR A 69 0.99 -9.96 -6.57
N ALA A 70 1.03 -11.24 -6.18
CA ALA A 70 1.09 -11.63 -4.78
C ALA A 70 2.34 -11.08 -4.07
N ILE A 71 3.48 -11.10 -4.75
CA ILE A 71 4.73 -10.52 -4.24
C ILE A 71 4.57 -9.01 -3.99
N THR A 72 4.01 -8.26 -4.94
CA THR A 72 3.75 -6.82 -4.79
C THR A 72 2.82 -6.53 -3.61
N TYR A 73 1.72 -7.28 -3.45
CA TYR A 73 0.83 -7.13 -2.29
C TYR A 73 1.56 -7.37 -0.96
N ARG A 74 2.40 -8.41 -0.88
CA ARG A 74 3.21 -8.69 0.32
C ARG A 74 4.23 -7.60 0.59
N GLU A 75 4.83 -7.01 -0.45
CA GLU A 75 5.76 -5.89 -0.29
C GLU A 75 5.06 -4.64 0.25
N VAL A 76 3.89 -4.28 -0.29
CA VAL A 76 3.05 -3.19 0.22
C VAL A 76 2.72 -3.43 1.70
N ALA A 77 2.29 -4.66 2.04
CA ALA A 77 1.97 -5.02 3.42
C ALA A 77 3.19 -4.93 4.36
N ARG A 78 4.38 -5.36 3.92
CA ARG A 78 5.63 -5.25 4.70
C ARG A 78 6.00 -3.79 4.96
N ARG A 79 5.92 -2.93 3.94
CA ARG A 79 6.18 -1.49 4.08
C ARG A 79 5.17 -0.81 5.00
N ALA A 80 3.90 -1.20 4.93
CA ALA A 80 2.84 -0.74 5.83
C ALA A 80 3.13 -1.15 7.28
N ALA A 81 3.45 -2.42 7.52
CA ALA A 81 3.77 -2.94 8.84
C ALA A 81 5.00 -2.25 9.46
N ALA A 82 6.06 -2.04 8.68
CA ALA A 82 7.23 -1.29 9.12
C ALA A 82 6.89 0.17 9.48
N GLY A 83 5.88 0.78 8.86
CA GLY A 83 5.38 2.09 9.24
C GLY A 83 4.67 2.15 10.58
N LEU A 84 4.05 1.05 11.00
CA LEU A 84 3.40 0.96 12.30
C LEU A 84 4.42 0.83 13.43
N THR A 85 5.46 0.00 13.25
CA THR A 85 6.47 -0.25 14.29
C THR A 85 7.33 0.98 14.61
N VAL A 86 7.70 1.78 13.61
CA VAL A 86 8.47 3.02 13.81
C VAL A 86 7.70 4.05 14.62
N LYS A 87 6.37 4.08 14.51
CA LYS A 87 5.53 5.08 15.18
C LYS A 87 5.24 4.74 16.65
N ASP A 88 5.13 3.45 16.98
CA ASP A 88 4.97 2.99 18.37
C ASP A 88 6.24 3.14 19.22
N ALA A 89 7.41 3.33 18.59
CA ALA A 89 8.68 3.58 19.26
C ALA A 89 8.88 5.04 19.71
N LEU A 90 8.02 5.97 19.29
CA LEU A 90 8.02 7.34 19.83
C LEU A 90 7.30 7.35 21.18
N PRO A 91 7.90 7.91 22.25
CA PRO A 91 7.26 7.96 23.56
C PRO A 91 5.95 8.72 23.43
N ARG A 92 4.82 8.05 23.70
CA ARG A 92 3.55 8.73 23.97
C ARG A 92 3.81 9.60 25.19
N GLY A 93 3.91 10.91 24.98
CA GLY A 93 4.34 11.87 25.99
C GLY A 93 3.70 11.56 27.34
N PHE A 94 4.56 11.33 28.35
CA PHE A 94 4.11 11.24 29.73
C PHE A 94 3.38 12.55 30.07
N PRO A 95 2.18 12.50 30.68
CA PRO A 95 1.44 13.71 30.99
C PRO A 95 2.23 14.57 31.97
N ASN A 96 2.30 15.87 31.70
CA ASN A 96 2.96 16.83 32.58
C ASN A 96 2.00 17.18 33.71
N ILE A 97 2.11 16.48 34.85
CA ILE A 97 1.28 16.74 36.03
C ILE A 97 1.88 17.94 36.78
N ARG A 98 1.09 19.00 36.94
CA ARG A 98 1.43 20.14 37.80
C ARG A 98 0.33 20.30 38.85
N PHE A 99 0.74 20.45 40.10
CA PHE A 99 -0.13 20.87 41.18
C PHE A 99 0.03 22.39 41.31
N ALA A 100 -1.08 23.12 41.27
CA ALA A 100 -1.13 24.52 41.65
C ALA A 100 -1.65 24.55 43.09
N ASP A 101 -0.90 25.19 43.98
CA ASP A 101 -1.42 25.55 45.31
C ASP A 101 -2.29 26.81 45.13
N ASP A 102 -3.52 26.77 45.67
CA ASP A 102 -4.50 27.87 45.65
C ASP A 102 -4.03 29.13 46.38
#